data_AF-A0A9X5XGX9-F1
#
_entry.id   AF-A0A9X5XGX9-F1
#
_cell.length_a   1.000
_cell.length_b   1.000
_cell.length_c   1.000
_cell.angle_alpha   90.00
_cell.angle_beta   90.00
_cell.angle_gamma   90.00
#
_symmetry.space_group_name_H-M   'P 1'
#
loop_
_entity.id
_entity.type
_entity.pdbx_description
1 polymer ?
#
loop_
_entity_poly.entity_id
_entity_poly.type
_entity_poly.pdbx_seq_one_letter_code
_entity_poly.pdbx_strand_id
1 'polypeptide(L)'
;MDGVPRVPEQRRAGESAALRFSVLGPVRAWRGEDSLPTGSPQQRALLAALLLREGRTATSGELIDALWGEESPPQALAAVRTYASRLRKALD
;
A
#
# COMPACT_ATOMS: atom_id res chain seq x y z
N MET A 1 -18.58 -20.87 -34.64
CA MET A 1 -17.43 -20.00 -34.93
C MET A 1 -18.00 -18.74 -35.54
N ASP A 2 -18.38 -17.78 -34.71
CA ASP A 2 -18.63 -16.41 -35.16
C ASP A 2 -18.19 -15.50 -34.02
N GLY A 3 -17.16 -14.71 -34.32
CA GLY A 3 -16.47 -13.85 -33.37
C GLY A 3 -17.43 -12.82 -32.83
N VAL A 4 -17.68 -12.87 -31.52
CA VAL A 4 -18.23 -11.73 -30.80
C VAL A 4 -17.25 -10.56 -31.01
N PRO A 5 -17.70 -9.42 -31.57
CA PRO A 5 -16.85 -8.27 -31.72
C PRO A 5 -16.45 -7.79 -30.32
N ARG A 6 -15.16 -7.91 -29.99
CA ARG A 6 -14.59 -7.26 -28.82
C ARG A 6 -14.75 -5.75 -29.02
N VAL A 7 -15.74 -5.19 -28.34
CA VAL A 7 -15.91 -3.74 -28.19
C VAL A 7 -14.54 -3.16 -27.80
N PRO A 8 -14.04 -2.13 -28.50
CA PRO A 8 -12.82 -1.47 -28.10
C PRO A 8 -13.17 -0.64 -26.85
N GLU A 9 -12.92 -1.20 -25.67
CA GLU A 9 -12.93 -0.41 -24.43
C GLU A 9 -11.85 0.66 -24.56
N GLN A 10 -12.34 1.83 -24.93
CA GLN A 10 -11.76 3.16 -24.82
C GLN A 10 -10.49 3.16 -23.98
N ARG A 11 -9.34 3.35 -24.65
CA ARG A 11 -8.14 3.84 -23.98
C ARG A 11 -8.49 5.19 -23.36
N ARG A 12 -8.84 5.21 -22.07
CA ARG A 12 -8.76 6.43 -21.27
C ARG A 12 -7.27 6.72 -21.09
N ALA A 13 -6.73 7.54 -21.99
CA ALA A 13 -5.51 8.26 -21.71
C ALA A 13 -5.78 9.17 -20.51
N GLY A 14 -5.47 8.69 -19.30
CA GLY A 14 -5.62 9.45 -18.05
C GLY A 14 -6.19 8.71 -16.83
N GLU A 15 -6.47 7.41 -16.87
CA GLU A 15 -6.77 6.66 -15.63
C GLU A 15 -5.48 6.17 -15.00
N SER A 16 -5.03 6.83 -13.92
CA SER A 16 -4.02 6.22 -13.03
C SER A 16 -4.52 4.83 -12.66
N ALA A 17 -3.84 3.79 -13.15
CA ALA A 17 -4.28 2.43 -12.95
C ALA A 17 -4.50 2.15 -11.45
N ALA A 18 -5.62 1.51 -11.13
CA ALA A 18 -6.07 1.35 -9.75
C ALA A 18 -5.05 0.57 -8.91
N LEU A 19 -4.88 0.97 -7.65
CA LEU A 19 -4.05 0.26 -6.68
C LEU A 19 -4.81 -0.95 -6.14
N ARG A 20 -4.14 -2.12 -6.10
CA ARG A 20 -4.64 -3.36 -5.48
C ARG A 20 -3.64 -3.86 -4.45
N PHE A 21 -4.14 -4.51 -3.40
CA PHE A 21 -3.31 -5.01 -2.30
C PHE A 21 -3.73 -6.43 -1.87
N SER A 22 -2.80 -7.22 -1.36
CA SER A 22 -3.09 -8.48 -0.66
C SER A 22 -2.53 -8.44 0.75
N VAL A 23 -3.35 -8.76 1.76
CA VAL A 23 -2.94 -8.73 3.19
C VAL A 23 -3.12 -10.07 3.91
N LEU A 24 -3.95 -10.98 3.37
CA LEU A 24 -4.16 -12.33 3.91
C LEU A 24 -3.09 -13.29 3.37
N GLY A 25 -1.84 -12.98 3.71
CA GLY A 25 -0.64 -13.60 3.16
C GLY A 25 0.48 -12.56 3.08
N PRO A 26 1.51 -12.76 2.25
CA PRO A 26 2.54 -11.74 2.04
C PRO A 26 1.91 -10.43 1.56
N VAL A 27 2.25 -9.34 2.26
CA VAL A 27 1.80 -7.99 1.88
C VAL A 27 2.38 -7.64 0.52
N ARG A 28 1.52 -7.48 -0.48
CA ARG A 28 1.88 -7.13 -1.87
C ARG A 28 0.99 -6.01 -2.38
N ALA A 29 1.49 -5.27 -3.36
CA ALA A 29 0.81 -4.14 -3.98
C ALA A 29 0.97 -4.22 -5.50
N TRP A 30 -0.05 -3.74 -6.22
CA TRP A 30 -0.05 -3.64 -7.67
C TRP A 30 -0.65 -2.31 -8.12
N ARG A 31 -0.19 -1.80 -9.25
CA ARG A 31 -0.83 -0.71 -10.01
C ARG A 31 -1.30 -1.30 -11.34
N GLY A 32 -2.61 -1.48 -11.51
CA GLY A 32 -3.13 -2.28 -12.62
C GLY A 32 -2.58 -3.71 -12.53
N GLU A 33 -1.85 -4.15 -13.57
CA GLU A 33 -1.19 -5.46 -13.62
C GLU A 33 0.27 -5.42 -13.12
N ASP A 34 0.85 -4.25 -12.92
CA ASP A 34 2.26 -4.10 -12.53
C ASP A 34 2.45 -4.29 -11.02
N SER A 35 3.35 -5.19 -10.63
CA SER A 35 3.70 -5.40 -9.22
C SER A 35 4.56 -4.25 -8.70
N LEU A 36 4.16 -3.68 -7.55
CA LEU A 36 4.90 -2.62 -6.88
C LEU A 36 5.79 -3.17 -5.75
N PRO A 37 6.98 -2.58 -5.51
CA PRO A 37 7.82 -2.97 -4.39
C PRO A 37 7.19 -2.50 -3.07
N THR A 38 6.82 -3.43 -2.20
CA THR A 38 6.25 -3.12 -0.88
C THR A 38 7.31 -2.85 0.20
N GLY A 39 8.60 -2.86 -0.18
CA GLY A 39 9.71 -2.49 0.69
C GLY A 39 10.04 -3.53 1.77
N SER A 40 10.74 -3.07 2.82
CA SER A 40 11.20 -3.87 3.96
C SER A 40 10.04 -4.46 4.78
N PRO A 41 10.28 -5.44 5.66
CA PRO A 41 9.25 -5.99 6.55
C PRO A 41 8.48 -4.92 7.34
N GLN A 42 9.17 -3.89 7.85
CA GLN A 42 8.55 -2.80 8.60
C GLN A 42 7.68 -1.90 7.72
N GLN A 43 8.08 -1.66 6.46
CA GLN A 43 7.27 -0.91 5.50
C GLN A 43 5.99 -1.68 5.13
N ARG A 44 6.11 -3.00 4.96
CA ARG A 44 4.96 -3.90 4.74
C ARG A 44 4.02 -3.93 5.94
N ALA A 45 4.55 -3.99 7.15
CA ALA A 45 3.75 -3.93 8.37
C ALA A 45 2.99 -2.59 8.48
N LEU A 46 3.67 -1.47 8.18
CA LEU A 46 3.02 -0.16 8.17
C LEU A 46 1.91 -0.09 7.10
N LEU A 47 2.17 -0.62 5.90
CA LEU A 47 1.17 -0.68 4.85
C LEU A 47 -0.05 -1.52 5.27
N ALA A 48 0.17 -2.70 5.87
CA ALA A 48 -0.92 -3.53 6.36
C ALA A 48 -1.73 -2.83 7.45
N ALA A 49 -1.08 -2.19 8.43
CA ALA A 49 -1.75 -1.44 9.48
C ALA A 49 -2.63 -0.31 8.93
N LEU A 50 -2.18 0.38 7.87
CA LEU A 50 -2.97 1.40 7.19
C LEU A 50 -4.14 0.81 6.39
N LEU A 51 -3.92 -0.30 5.67
CA LEU A 51 -4.97 -0.95 4.86
C LEU A 51 -6.11 -1.49 5.73
N LEU A 52 -5.79 -2.04 6.90
CA LEU A 52 -6.79 -2.55 7.85
C LEU A 52 -7.65 -1.44 8.49
N ARG A 53 -7.28 -0.17 8.31
CA ARG A 53 -8.06 0.98 8.80
C ARG A 53 -9.13 1.47 7.84
N GLU A 54 -9.24 0.87 6.65
CA GLU A 54 -10.31 1.17 5.66
C GLU A 54 -10.39 2.68 5.30
N GLY A 55 -9.24 3.32 5.11
CA GLY A 55 -9.17 4.74 4.71
C GLY A 55 -9.36 5.75 5.85
N ARG A 56 -9.52 5.29 7.10
CA ARG A 56 -9.52 6.18 8.28
C ARG A 56 -8.12 6.69 8.56
N THR A 57 -8.02 7.94 9.00
CA THR A 57 -6.76 8.55 9.44
C THR A 57 -6.16 7.78 10.61
N ALA A 58 -4.84 7.61 10.60
CA ALA A 58 -4.08 7.04 11.71
C ALA A 58 -3.16 8.12 12.30
N THR A 59 -3.17 8.26 13.62
CA THR A 59 -2.21 9.07 14.36
C THR A 59 -0.85 8.40 14.38
N SER A 60 0.21 9.17 14.61
CA SER A 60 1.54 8.58 14.73
C SER A 60 1.66 7.61 15.90
N GLY A 61 0.95 7.84 17.01
CA GLY A 61 0.93 6.92 18.16
C GLY A 61 0.33 5.57 17.81
N GLU A 62 -0.84 5.55 17.16
CA GLU A 62 -1.49 4.30 16.71
C GLU A 62 -0.62 3.51 15.73
N LEU A 63 0.14 4.18 14.86
CA LEU A 63 1.05 3.51 13.93
C LEU A 63 2.30 2.97 14.62
N ILE A 64 2.79 3.67 15.65
CA ILE A 64 3.93 3.19 16.46
C ILE A 64 3.50 1.95 17.25
N ASP A 65 2.36 2.04 17.93
CA ASP A 65 1.80 0.93 18.70
C ASP A 65 1.52 -0.30 17.81
N ALA A 66 0.95 -0.11 16.63
CA ALA A 66 0.72 -1.21 15.68
C ALA A 66 2.01 -1.88 15.17
N LEU A 67 3.15 -1.19 15.18
CA LEU A 67 4.42 -1.69 14.65
C LEU A 67 5.32 -2.30 15.72
N TRP A 68 5.31 -1.75 16.93
CA TRP A 68 6.24 -2.12 18.01
C TRP A 68 5.56 -2.40 19.35
N GLY A 69 4.28 -2.05 19.53
CA GLY A 69 3.60 -2.11 20.82
C GLY A 69 4.36 -1.36 21.91
N GLU A 70 4.47 -1.99 23.07
CA GLU A 70 5.18 -1.47 24.24
C GLU A 70 6.71 -1.35 24.03
N GLU A 71 7.30 -2.08 23.08
CA GLU A 71 8.75 -2.13 22.84
C GLU A 71 9.19 -1.13 21.76
N SER A 72 8.54 0.04 21.70
CA SER A 72 8.85 1.05 20.68
C SER A 72 10.25 1.67 20.88
N PRO A 73 11.07 1.78 19.82
CA PRO A 73 12.38 2.42 19.93
C PRO A 73 12.25 3.94 20.11
N PRO A 74 13.23 4.62 20.74
CA PRO A 74 13.19 6.08 20.94
C PRO A 74 12.94 6.89 19.65
N GLN A 75 13.39 6.37 18.51
CA GLN A 75 13.26 6.98 17.19
C GLN A 75 12.04 6.48 16.37
N ALA A 76 11.06 5.82 16.99
CA ALA A 76 9.92 5.22 16.31
C ALA A 76 9.16 6.21 15.40
N LEU A 77 8.92 7.44 15.87
CA LEU A 77 8.26 8.49 15.08
C LEU A 77 9.03 8.83 13.80
N ALA A 78 10.35 8.93 13.88
CA ALA A 78 11.20 9.19 12.72
C ALA A 78 11.19 8.02 11.73
N ALA A 79 11.17 6.78 12.25
CA ALA A 79 11.05 5.57 11.45
C ALA A 79 9.70 5.52 10.70
N VAL A 80 8.56 5.77 11.38
CA VAL A 80 7.23 5.81 10.74
C VAL A 80 7.19 6.83 9.61
N ARG A 81 7.69 8.05 9.84
CA ARG A 81 7.75 9.10 8.80
C ARG A 81 8.58 8.65 7.60
N THR A 82 9.71 8.00 7.83
CA THR A 82 10.58 7.46 6.78
C THR A 82 9.87 6.37 5.98
N TYR A 83 9.22 5.42 6.66
CA TYR A 83 8.48 4.34 6.01
C TYR A 83 7.30 4.89 5.19
N ALA A 84 6.54 5.83 5.75
CA ALA A 84 5.42 6.48 5.07
C ALA A 84 5.88 7.22 3.80
N SER A 85 6.98 7.97 3.87
CA SER A 85 7.57 8.67 2.71
C SER A 85 7.96 7.69 1.60
N ARG A 86 8.61 6.58 1.96
CA ARG A 86 9.01 5.55 0.99
C ARG A 86 7.82 4.79 0.40
N LEU A 87 6.78 4.51 1.19
CA LEU A 87 5.55 3.92 0.69
C LEU A 87 4.87 4.86 -0.30
N ARG A 88 4.78 6.16 0.00
CA ARG A 88 4.21 7.15 -0.90
C ARG A 88 4.94 7.17 -2.25
N LYS A 89 6.28 7.22 -2.21
CA LYS A 89 7.13 7.13 -3.42
C LYS A 89 6.98 5.83 -4.22
N ALA A 90 6.59 4.73 -3.57
CA ALA A 90 6.40 3.44 -4.24
C ALA A 90 4.98 3.27 -4.80
N LEU A 91 4.02 4.05 -4.30
CA LEU A 91 2.60 3.97 -4.64
C LEU A 91 2.10 5.13 -5.50
N ASP A 92 2.90 6.19 -5.64
CA ASP A 92 2.75 7.28 -6.64
C ASP A 92 3.42 6.85 -7.95
#